data_AF-A0A7G8WD90-F1
#
_entry.id   AF-A0A7G8WD90-F1
#
_cell.length_a   1.000
_cell.length_b   1.000
_cell.length_c   1.000
_cell.angle_alpha   90.00
_cell.angle_beta   90.00
_cell.angle_gamma   90.00
#
_symmetry.space_group_name_H-M   'P 1'
#
loop_
_entity.id
_entity.type
_entity.pdbx_description
1 polymer ?
#
loop_
_entity_poly.entity_id
_entity_poly.type
_entity_poly.pdbx_seq_one_letter_code
_entity_poly.pdbx_strand_id
1 'polypeptide(L)'
;MRKLIYIVLLINILSSCESESCKIDFNKNSELFNKAVKEIKALKLKMNSKEPYYRVVKSFTESTNPIKTNIFDQIEFVECHEDGTIIFQAPNCNKESDFRDVVYFVVYLPLGKNHIERKRNIGKLKELDENWFYGTHISTLAN
;
A
#
# COMPACT_ATOMS: atom_id res chain seq x y z
N MET A 1 -48.98 8.56 -18.64
CA MET A 1 -48.26 8.41 -17.34
C MET A 1 -46.78 8.12 -17.61
N ARG A 2 -45.99 9.17 -17.83
CA ARG A 2 -44.55 9.12 -18.21
C ARG A 2 -43.66 9.73 -17.12
N LYS A 3 -44.07 9.63 -15.85
CA LYS A 3 -43.39 10.29 -14.72
C LYS A 3 -42.57 9.35 -13.82
N LEU A 4 -42.57 8.03 -14.08
CA LEU A 4 -41.88 7.06 -13.23
C LEU A 4 -40.48 6.62 -13.70
N ILE A 5 -40.03 7.04 -14.89
CA ILE A 5 -38.74 6.58 -15.46
C ILE A 5 -37.54 7.40 -14.92
N TYR A 6 -37.78 8.60 -14.36
CA TYR A 6 -36.69 9.48 -13.93
C TYR A 6 -36.13 9.20 -12.52
N ILE A 7 -36.80 8.41 -11.69
CA ILE A 7 -36.31 8.12 -10.33
C ILE A 7 -35.26 7.01 -10.33
N VAL A 8 -35.32 6.07 -11.28
CA VAL A 8 -34.34 4.97 -11.37
C VAL A 8 -32.99 5.44 -11.94
N LEU A 9 -32.98 6.50 -12.76
CA LEU A 9 -31.74 7.03 -13.34
C LEU A 9 -30.92 7.87 -12.34
N LEU A 10 -31.56 8.45 -11.32
CA LEU A 10 -30.91 9.29 -10.30
C LEU A 10 -30.23 8.48 -9.18
N ILE A 11 -30.62 7.21 -8.98
CA ILE A 11 -30.03 6.35 -7.94
C ILE A 11 -28.65 5.80 -8.38
N ASN A 12 -28.36 5.75 -9.69
CA ASN A 12 -27.06 5.29 -10.20
C ASN A 12 -25.93 6.35 -10.17
N ILE A 13 -26.23 7.60 -9.80
CA ILE A 13 -25.22 8.68 -9.75
C ILE A 13 -24.64 8.87 -8.33
N LEU A 14 -25.29 8.34 -7.30
CA LEU A 14 -24.86 8.48 -5.90
C LEU A 14 -23.96 7.34 -5.39
N SER A 15 -23.63 6.37 -6.24
CA SER A 15 -22.56 5.42 -5.98
C SER A 15 -21.31 5.79 -6.77
N SER A 16 -20.93 7.07 -6.75
CA SER A 16 -19.51 7.41 -6.81
C SER A 16 -18.87 6.78 -5.58
N CYS A 17 -18.53 5.51 -5.72
CA CYS A 17 -17.64 4.80 -4.83
C CYS A 17 -16.31 5.55 -4.98
N GLU A 18 -16.15 6.62 -4.19
CA GLU A 18 -14.89 7.31 -4.03
C GLU A 18 -13.90 6.24 -3.61
N SER A 19 -13.08 5.81 -4.57
CA SER A 19 -11.85 5.10 -4.26
C SER A 19 -11.06 6.10 -3.41
N GLU A 20 -11.15 5.99 -2.09
CA GLU A 20 -10.30 6.74 -1.17
C GLU A 20 -8.86 6.54 -1.66
N SER A 21 -8.27 7.55 -2.31
CA SER A 21 -6.91 7.51 -2.88
C SER A 21 -5.85 7.19 -1.82
N CYS A 22 -6.25 7.36 -0.57
CA CYS A 22 -5.52 7.20 0.67
C CYS A 22 -5.54 5.75 1.18
N LYS A 23 -6.35 4.89 0.58
CA LYS A 23 -6.52 3.49 0.98
C LYS A 23 -6.13 2.59 -0.17
N ILE A 24 -5.33 1.58 0.15
CA ILE A 24 -4.85 0.62 -0.85
C ILE A 24 -5.87 -0.52 -0.96
N ASP A 25 -6.46 -0.66 -2.14
CA ASP A 25 -7.29 -1.81 -2.47
C ASP A 25 -6.42 -2.93 -3.05
N PHE A 26 -5.86 -3.76 -2.16
CA PHE A 26 -5.03 -4.90 -2.58
C PHE A 26 -5.82 -5.89 -3.42
N ASN A 27 -7.07 -6.20 -3.07
CA ASN A 27 -7.84 -7.25 -3.73
C ASN A 27 -8.16 -6.88 -5.19
N LYS A 28 -8.43 -5.61 -5.45
CA LYS A 28 -8.66 -5.10 -6.81
C LYS A 28 -7.40 -5.14 -7.68
N ASN A 29 -6.21 -5.02 -7.08
CA ASN A 29 -4.95 -4.80 -7.78
C ASN A 29 -3.86 -5.86 -7.47
N SER A 30 -4.23 -7.01 -6.93
CA SER A 30 -3.27 -8.00 -6.38
C SER A 30 -2.28 -8.52 -7.42
N GLU A 31 -2.71 -8.75 -8.66
CA GLU A 31 -1.84 -9.16 -9.77
C GLU A 31 -0.76 -8.12 -10.06
N LEU A 32 -1.09 -6.84 -9.88
CA LEU A 32 -0.22 -5.72 -10.20
C LEU A 32 0.82 -5.52 -9.08
N PHE A 33 0.41 -5.69 -7.82
CA PHE A 33 1.33 -5.79 -6.69
C PHE A 33 2.32 -6.94 -6.86
N ASN A 34 1.84 -8.12 -7.25
CA ASN A 34 2.70 -9.28 -7.52
C ASN A 34 3.65 -9.04 -8.70
N LYS A 35 3.19 -8.35 -9.75
CA LYS A 35 4.03 -7.94 -10.87
C LYS A 35 5.12 -6.96 -10.42
N ALA A 36 4.77 -5.95 -9.62
CA ALA A 36 5.74 -4.99 -9.08
C ALA A 36 6.82 -5.69 -8.23
N VAL A 37 6.46 -6.65 -7.37
CA VAL A 37 7.43 -7.44 -6.61
C VAL A 37 8.39 -8.20 -7.52
N LYS A 38 7.91 -8.80 -8.61
CA LYS A 38 8.77 -9.49 -9.60
C LYS A 38 9.74 -8.51 -10.27
N GLU A 39 9.27 -7.33 -10.66
CA GLU A 39 10.10 -6.29 -11.27
C GLU A 39 11.16 -5.75 -10.29
N ILE A 40 10.79 -5.50 -9.02
CA ILE A 40 11.74 -5.10 -7.96
C ILE A 40 12.82 -6.17 -7.78
N LYS A 41 12.44 -7.45 -7.69
CA LYS A 41 13.39 -8.56 -7.55
C LYS A 41 14.35 -8.64 -8.75
N ALA A 42 13.89 -8.30 -9.95
CA ALA A 42 14.72 -8.27 -11.16
C ALA A 42 15.80 -7.16 -11.13
N LEU A 43 15.65 -6.13 -10.31
CA LEU A 43 16.67 -5.09 -10.10
C LEU A 43 17.91 -5.59 -9.34
N LYS A 44 17.86 -6.79 -8.77
CA LYS A 44 18.98 -7.42 -8.02
C LYS A 44 19.52 -6.53 -6.89
N LEU A 45 18.62 -5.83 -6.19
CA LEU A 45 18.94 -5.10 -4.97
C LEU A 45 19.46 -6.07 -3.89
N LYS A 46 20.30 -5.59 -2.97
CA LYS A 46 20.83 -6.39 -1.85
C LYS A 46 19.75 -6.62 -0.78
N MET A 47 18.80 -7.52 -1.08
CA MET A 47 17.59 -7.81 -0.28
C MET A 47 17.52 -9.27 0.18
N ASN A 48 18.64 -9.81 0.66
CA ASN A 48 18.82 -11.24 0.98
C ASN A 48 19.15 -11.52 2.46
N SER A 49 18.93 -10.55 3.32
CA SER A 49 19.29 -10.65 4.72
C SER A 49 18.28 -11.44 5.54
N LYS A 50 18.75 -12.18 6.55
CA LYS A 50 17.91 -13.09 7.35
C LYS A 50 17.50 -12.55 8.72
N GLU A 51 18.14 -11.50 9.22
CA GLU A 51 17.72 -10.83 10.45
C GLU A 51 16.48 -9.93 10.25
N PRO A 52 15.67 -9.72 11.31
CA PRO A 52 14.41 -8.97 11.25
C PRO A 52 14.53 -7.43 11.23
N TYR A 53 15.75 -6.86 11.17
CA TYR A 53 15.96 -5.42 11.35
C TYR A 53 17.00 -4.83 10.42
N TYR A 54 16.60 -4.55 9.19
CA TYR A 54 17.50 -4.02 8.18
C TYR A 54 17.05 -2.74 7.53
N ARG A 55 18.04 -2.09 6.92
CA ARG A 55 17.93 -0.75 6.36
C ARG A 55 17.12 -0.77 5.08
N VAL A 56 16.57 0.39 4.74
CA VAL A 56 16.03 0.64 3.40
C VAL A 56 17.21 0.66 2.43
N VAL A 57 17.17 -0.21 1.41
CA VAL A 57 18.18 -0.25 0.35
C VAL A 57 17.83 0.66 -0.82
N LYS A 58 16.53 0.87 -1.03
CA LYS A 58 16.02 1.69 -2.12
C LYS A 58 14.60 2.14 -1.81
N SER A 59 14.31 3.38 -2.14
CA SER A 59 12.95 3.93 -2.18
C SER A 59 12.65 4.40 -3.59
N PHE A 60 11.41 4.20 -4.02
CA PHE A 60 10.89 4.62 -5.31
C PHE A 60 9.67 5.52 -5.09
N THR A 61 9.66 6.67 -5.74
CA THR A 61 8.51 7.57 -5.85
C THR A 61 7.96 7.49 -7.27
N GLU A 62 6.78 8.05 -7.54
CA GLU A 62 6.26 8.18 -8.91
C GLU A 62 7.31 8.72 -9.90
N SER A 63 8.05 9.76 -9.50
CA SER A 63 9.08 10.42 -10.32
C SER A 63 10.38 9.63 -10.50
N THR A 64 10.64 8.63 -9.66
CA THR A 64 11.91 7.88 -9.65
C THR A 64 11.70 6.38 -9.87
N ASN A 65 10.47 5.97 -10.18
CA ASN A 65 10.13 4.56 -10.24
C ASN A 65 10.66 3.92 -11.54
N PRO A 66 11.52 2.89 -11.45
CA PRO A 66 11.88 2.08 -12.62
C PRO A 66 10.72 1.17 -13.07
N ILE A 67 9.69 1.02 -12.23
CA ILE A 67 8.51 0.20 -12.48
C ILE A 67 7.44 1.12 -13.04
N LYS A 68 6.75 0.70 -14.11
CA LYS A 68 5.59 1.47 -14.62
C LYS A 68 4.48 1.42 -13.57
N THR A 69 4.37 2.50 -12.79
CA THR A 69 3.41 2.63 -11.68
C THR A 69 2.11 3.34 -12.06
N ASN A 70 1.78 3.46 -13.35
CA ASN A 70 0.47 3.91 -13.86
C ASN A 70 -0.75 3.11 -13.35
N ILE A 71 -0.52 2.19 -12.42
CA ILE A 71 -1.44 1.25 -11.81
C ILE A 71 -1.72 1.63 -10.34
N PHE A 72 -0.91 2.54 -9.80
CA PHE A 72 -0.81 2.81 -8.37
C PHE A 72 -1.09 4.28 -8.07
N ASP A 73 -2.22 4.81 -8.54
CA ASP A 73 -2.71 6.13 -8.15
C ASP A 73 -2.96 6.22 -6.61
N GLN A 74 -2.91 5.06 -5.94
CA GLN A 74 -3.05 4.87 -4.50
C GLN A 74 -1.71 4.76 -3.75
N ILE A 75 -0.55 4.78 -4.42
CA ILE A 75 0.78 4.59 -3.81
C ILE A 75 1.64 5.84 -4.01
N GLU A 76 2.08 6.44 -2.92
CA GLU A 76 3.00 7.59 -2.92
C GLU A 76 4.45 7.14 -3.13
N PHE A 77 4.85 6.06 -2.44
CA PHE A 77 6.18 5.50 -2.58
C PHE A 77 6.25 4.01 -2.24
N VAL A 78 7.36 3.39 -2.67
CA VAL A 78 7.71 2.00 -2.39
C VAL A 78 9.07 1.94 -1.71
N GLU A 79 9.18 1.24 -0.58
CA GLU A 79 10.45 0.98 0.11
C GLU A 79 10.85 -0.48 0.00
N CYS A 80 12.12 -0.71 -0.31
CA CYS A 80 12.75 -2.02 -0.36
C CYS A 80 13.76 -2.12 0.78
N HIS A 81 13.70 -3.18 1.57
CA HIS A 81 14.60 -3.40 2.71
C HIS A 81 15.57 -4.56 2.48
N GLU A 82 16.71 -4.58 3.19
CA GLU A 82 17.73 -5.63 2.98
C GLU A 82 17.23 -7.04 3.31
N ASP A 83 16.13 -7.20 4.05
CA ASP A 83 15.52 -8.50 4.41
C ASP A 83 14.51 -9.03 3.37
N GLY A 84 14.35 -8.35 2.23
CA GLY A 84 13.37 -8.75 1.22
C GLY A 84 11.98 -8.14 1.42
N THR A 85 11.76 -7.38 2.50
CA THR A 85 10.51 -6.65 2.71
C THR A 85 10.34 -5.58 1.65
N ILE A 86 9.13 -5.48 1.09
CA ILE A 86 8.74 -4.40 0.17
C ILE A 86 7.46 -3.75 0.69
N ILE A 87 7.53 -2.47 1.05
CA ILE A 87 6.40 -1.69 1.56
C ILE A 87 5.90 -0.79 0.43
N PHE A 88 4.61 -0.87 0.11
CA PHE A 88 3.88 0.03 -0.79
C PHE A 88 3.02 0.95 0.08
N GLN A 89 3.38 2.23 0.16
CA GLN A 89 2.72 3.19 1.06
C GLN A 89 1.77 4.10 0.29
N ALA A 90 0.55 4.29 0.82
CA ALA A 90 -0.40 5.27 0.31
C ALA A 90 -0.01 6.71 0.68
N PRO A 91 -0.50 7.72 -0.07
CA PRO A 91 -0.31 9.11 0.30
C PRO A 91 -0.92 9.42 1.67
N ASN A 92 -0.26 10.31 2.43
CA ASN A 92 -0.83 10.83 3.67
C ASN A 92 -1.98 11.81 3.38
N CYS A 93 -3.22 11.35 3.55
CA CYS A 93 -4.41 12.15 3.32
C CYS A 93 -4.98 12.79 4.59
N ASN A 94 -4.12 13.42 5.39
CA ASN A 94 -4.47 14.16 6.61
C ASN A 94 -5.57 15.25 6.45
N LYS A 95 -6.14 15.45 5.26
CA LYS A 95 -7.24 16.39 4.98
C LYS A 95 -8.62 15.75 4.75
N GLU A 96 -8.73 14.42 4.63
CA GLU A 96 -9.98 13.77 4.16
C GLU A 96 -10.52 12.64 5.08
N SER A 97 -9.89 12.35 6.23
CA SER A 97 -10.30 11.24 7.11
C SER A 97 -10.48 11.68 8.57
N ASP A 98 -11.50 11.12 9.24
CA ASP A 98 -11.71 11.21 10.71
C ASP A 98 -10.52 10.64 11.51
N PHE A 99 -9.65 9.87 10.86
CA PHE A 99 -8.42 9.31 11.42
C PHE A 99 -7.20 10.14 11.00
N ARG A 100 -7.01 11.29 11.66
CA ARG A 100 -5.76 12.06 11.54
C ARG A 100 -4.57 11.14 11.82
N ASP A 101 -3.52 11.25 11.02
CA ASP A 101 -2.21 10.62 11.22
C ASP A 101 -2.10 9.10 10.96
N VAL A 102 -3.07 8.53 10.22
CA VAL A 102 -3.01 7.13 9.76
C VAL A 102 -2.59 7.08 8.30
N VAL A 103 -1.43 6.47 8.03
CA VAL A 103 -0.98 6.18 6.66
C VAL A 103 -1.09 4.69 6.39
N TYR A 104 -1.83 4.31 5.37
CA TYR A 104 -2.02 2.90 5.01
C TYR A 104 -0.87 2.38 4.15
N PHE A 105 -0.53 1.11 4.34
CA PHE A 105 0.43 0.42 3.50
C PHE A 105 0.02 -1.02 3.24
N VAL A 106 0.50 -1.54 2.11
CA VAL A 106 0.52 -2.97 1.81
C VAL A 106 1.97 -3.40 1.75
N VAL A 107 2.29 -4.56 2.33
CA VAL A 107 3.65 -5.04 2.44
C VAL A 107 3.77 -6.49 2.00
N TYR A 108 4.81 -6.75 1.22
CA TYR A 108 5.28 -8.10 0.90
C TYR A 108 6.40 -8.50 1.87
N LEU A 109 6.21 -9.62 2.59
CA LEU A 109 7.06 -10.12 3.66
C LEU A 109 7.44 -11.59 3.44
N PRO A 110 8.54 -11.85 2.72
CA PRO A 110 8.95 -13.23 2.42
C PRO A 110 9.46 -14.01 3.65
N LEU A 111 9.83 -13.32 4.73
CA LEU A 111 10.38 -13.92 5.95
C LEU A 111 9.40 -13.87 7.15
N GLY A 112 8.14 -13.47 6.91
CA GLY A 112 7.07 -13.49 7.92
C GLY A 112 6.98 -12.27 8.84
N LYS A 113 5.93 -12.24 9.67
CA LYS A 113 5.51 -11.06 10.48
C LYS A 113 6.57 -10.55 11.46
N ASN A 114 7.41 -11.43 12.01
CA ASN A 114 8.47 -11.06 12.96
C ASN A 114 9.47 -10.03 12.39
N HIS A 115 9.63 -9.97 11.06
CA HIS A 115 10.51 -9.02 10.38
C HIS A 115 9.97 -7.60 10.34
N ILE A 116 8.67 -7.40 10.56
CA ILE A 116 8.04 -6.08 10.38
C ILE A 116 7.46 -5.51 11.67
N GLU A 117 7.02 -6.36 12.60
CA GLU A 117 6.47 -5.93 13.91
C GLU A 117 7.47 -5.12 14.73
N ARG A 118 8.75 -5.20 14.37
CA ARG A 118 9.82 -4.52 15.07
C ARG A 118 10.46 -3.39 14.24
N LYS A 119 9.98 -3.13 13.02
CA LYS A 119 10.33 -1.94 12.23
C LYS A 119 9.59 -0.73 12.81
N ARG A 120 10.23 0.45 12.77
CA ARG A 120 9.72 1.65 13.43
C ARG A 120 8.31 2.01 12.93
N ASN A 121 7.43 2.39 13.85
CA ASN A 121 6.13 3.01 13.59
C ASN A 121 5.13 2.15 12.79
N ILE A 122 5.20 0.82 12.88
CA ILE A 122 4.20 -0.06 12.28
C ILE A 122 3.14 -0.42 13.32
N GLY A 123 1.89 -0.08 13.00
CA GLY A 123 0.72 -0.41 13.80
C GLY A 123 0.27 -1.85 13.56
N LYS A 124 -1.05 -2.06 13.52
CA LYS A 124 -1.63 -3.40 13.36
C LYS A 124 -1.40 -3.93 11.94
N LEU A 125 -0.90 -5.16 11.85
CA LEU A 125 -0.80 -5.90 10.59
C LEU A 125 -1.96 -6.89 10.46
N LYS A 126 -2.58 -6.90 9.28
CA LYS A 126 -3.61 -7.85 8.89
C LYS A 126 -3.13 -8.61 7.66
N GLU A 127 -3.18 -9.93 7.74
CA GLU A 127 -2.86 -10.81 6.61
C GLU A 127 -3.89 -10.63 5.49
N LEU A 128 -3.39 -10.53 4.26
CA LEU A 128 -4.19 -10.43 3.04
C LEU A 128 -4.10 -11.70 2.21
N ASP A 129 -2.89 -12.21 2.03
CA ASP A 129 -2.55 -13.39 1.24
C ASP A 129 -1.16 -13.93 1.67
N GLU A 130 -0.67 -15.00 1.04
CA GLU A 130 0.65 -15.56 1.29
C GLU A 130 1.73 -14.47 1.15
N ASN A 131 2.46 -14.22 2.23
CA ASN A 131 3.48 -13.17 2.34
C ASN A 131 2.94 -11.73 2.20
N TRP A 132 1.64 -11.49 2.09
CA TRP A 132 1.06 -10.15 1.92
C TRP A 132 0.29 -9.69 3.15
N PHE A 133 0.56 -8.46 3.57
CA PHE A 133 -0.07 -7.86 4.74
C PHE A 133 -0.50 -6.43 4.46
N TYR A 134 -1.59 -6.05 5.11
CA TYR A 134 -2.05 -4.67 5.22
C TYR A 134 -1.64 -4.12 6.57
N GLY A 135 -1.23 -2.86 6.61
CA GLY A 135 -0.97 -2.19 7.88
C GLY A 135 -1.18 -0.69 7.82
N THR A 136 -0.92 -0.07 8.96
CA THR A 136 -1.02 1.38 9.16
C THR A 136 0.22 1.89 9.88
N HIS A 137 0.75 3.01 9.44
CA HIS A 137 1.61 3.85 10.27
C HIS A 137 0.75 4.74 11.15
N ILE A 138 1.15 4.90 12.40
CA ILE A 138 0.57 5.88 13.33
C ILE A 138 1.65 6.93 13.55
N SER A 139 1.43 8.17 13.08
CA SER A 139 2.48 9.22 13.12
C SER A 139 2.84 9.64 14.56
N THR A 140 1.96 9.38 15.54
CA THR A 140 2.07 9.88 16.93
C THR A 140 3.08 9.18 17.84
N LEU A 141 3.94 8.28 17.33
CA LEU A 141 5.03 7.67 18.13
C LEU A 141 6.43 8.17 17.75
N ALA A 142 6.54 9.16 16.87
CA ALA A 142 7.79 9.91 16.70
C ALA A 142 7.88 11.03 17.75
N ASN A 143 8.29 10.68 18.97
CA ASN A 143 8.88 11.62 19.94
C ASN A 143 10.37 11.33 20.08
#